data_AF-A0A7X8TNA5-F1
#
_entry.id   AF-A0A7X8TNA5-F1
#
_cell.length_a   1.000
_cell.length_b   1.000
_cell.length_c   1.000
_cell.angle_alpha   90.00
_cell.angle_beta   90.00
_cell.angle_gamma   90.00
#
_symmetry.space_group_name_H-M   'P 1'
#
loop_
_entity.id
_entity.type
_entity.pdbx_description
1 polymer ?
#
loop_
_entity_poly.entity_id
_entity_poly.type
_entity_poly.pdbx_seq_one_letter_code
_entity_poly.pdbx_strand_id
1 'polypeptide(L)'
;MLLMLSFSVQAEYTKDDESICVAGRTAAGLIMHYRQQGESAQDLFDYFGSVDVPKSVKSIYIKLVEQAYKLPKVSNLEYKEMAISQFEERTYALCKEQRSK
;
A
#
# COMPACT_ATOMS: atom_id res chain seq x y z
N MET A 1 22.03 -41.73 15.90
CA MET A 1 20.63 -41.30 15.99
C MET A 1 20.63 -39.77 15.90
N LEU A 2 20.42 -39.22 14.70
CA LEU A 2 20.38 -37.77 14.48
C LEU A 2 19.00 -37.24 14.88
N LEU A 3 18.93 -36.41 15.91
CA LEU A 3 17.76 -35.61 16.24
C LEU A 3 17.72 -34.40 15.32
N MET A 4 16.93 -34.51 14.24
CA MET A 4 16.58 -33.37 13.39
C MET A 4 15.57 -32.50 14.15
N LEU A 5 16.03 -31.39 14.72
CA LEU A 5 15.16 -30.31 15.19
C LEU A 5 14.60 -29.60 13.95
N SER A 6 13.43 -30.03 13.51
CA SER A 6 12.62 -29.28 12.57
C SER A 6 12.04 -28.06 13.29
N PHE A 7 12.72 -26.92 13.17
CA PHE A 7 12.11 -25.63 13.45
C PHE A 7 11.11 -25.33 12.35
N SER A 8 9.85 -25.66 12.58
CA SER A 8 8.75 -25.05 11.84
C SER A 8 8.73 -23.58 12.22
N VAL A 9 9.47 -22.74 11.50
CA VAL A 9 9.24 -21.29 11.52
C VAL A 9 7.91 -21.08 10.81
N GLN A 10 6.81 -21.27 11.53
CA GLN A 10 5.55 -20.66 11.15
C GLN A 10 5.72 -19.19 11.50
N ALA A 11 6.04 -18.38 10.49
CA ALA A 11 5.93 -16.93 10.58
C ALA A 11 4.48 -16.63 10.99
N GLU A 12 4.29 -16.38 12.28
CA GLU A 12 2.98 -16.12 12.87
C GLU A 12 2.55 -14.75 12.40
N TYR A 13 1.80 -14.71 11.29
CA TYR A 13 1.19 -13.49 10.78
C TYR A 13 0.31 -12.90 11.89
N THR A 14 0.76 -11.81 12.47
CA THR A 14 0.11 -11.21 13.64
C THR A 14 -1.08 -10.35 13.20
N LYS A 15 -2.04 -10.12 14.10
CA LYS A 15 -3.12 -9.15 13.88
C LYS A 15 -2.58 -7.75 13.58
N ASP A 16 -1.41 -7.42 14.11
CA ASP A 16 -0.73 -6.15 13.87
C ASP A 16 -0.24 -6.06 12.42
N ASP A 17 0.26 -7.15 11.85
CA ASP A 17 0.66 -7.24 10.44
C ASP A 17 -0.53 -7.01 9.50
N GLU A 18 -1.68 -7.59 9.84
CA GLU A 18 -2.93 -7.39 9.10
C GLU A 18 -3.37 -5.93 9.13
N SER A 19 -3.35 -5.31 10.31
CA SER A 19 -3.74 -3.90 10.48
C SER A 19 -2.88 -2.96 9.63
N ILE A 20 -1.57 -3.22 9.53
CA ILE A 20 -0.64 -2.42 8.74
C ILE A 20 -0.94 -2.57 7.24
N CYS A 21 -1.15 -3.79 6.77
CA CYS A 21 -1.44 -4.02 5.36
C CYS A 21 -2.80 -3.42 4.97
N VAL A 22 -3.82 -3.51 5.84
CA VAL A 22 -5.12 -2.86 5.63
C VAL A 22 -4.96 -1.33 5.55
N ALA A 23 -4.20 -0.73 6.48
CA ALA A 23 -3.94 0.72 6.44
C ALA A 23 -3.21 1.15 5.16
N GLY A 24 -2.22 0.36 4.72
CA GLY A 24 -1.51 0.58 3.46
C GLY A 24 -2.43 0.50 2.24
N ARG A 25 -3.34 -0.48 2.23
CA ARG A 25 -4.38 -0.62 1.20
C ARG A 25 -5.27 0.63 1.15
N THR A 26 -5.78 1.08 2.29
CA THR A 26 -6.63 2.28 2.38
C THR A 26 -5.92 3.53 1.87
N ALA A 27 -4.64 3.73 2.25
CA ALA A 27 -3.86 4.86 1.78
C ALA A 27 -3.64 4.80 0.25
N ALA A 28 -3.35 3.62 -0.30
CA ALA A 28 -3.22 3.42 -1.74
C ALA A 28 -4.52 3.79 -2.48
N GLY A 29 -5.67 3.40 -1.94
CA GLY A 29 -7.00 3.76 -2.46
C GLY A 29 -7.20 5.26 -2.57
N LEU A 30 -6.98 5.99 -1.47
CA LEU A 30 -7.08 7.44 -1.43
C LEU A 30 -6.13 8.12 -2.42
N ILE A 31 -4.86 7.70 -2.46
CA ILE A 31 -3.86 8.25 -3.38
C ILE A 31 -4.31 8.08 -4.83
N MET A 32 -4.72 6.87 -5.22
CA MET A 32 -5.14 6.60 -6.58
C MET A 32 -6.44 7.33 -6.93
N HIS A 33 -7.36 7.45 -5.98
CA HIS A 33 -8.59 8.23 -6.15
C HIS A 33 -8.31 9.69 -6.51
N TYR A 34 -7.53 10.39 -5.70
CA TYR A 34 -7.17 11.80 -5.95
C TYR A 34 -6.41 11.98 -7.26
N ARG A 35 -5.49 11.04 -7.56
CA ARG A 35 -4.81 11.03 -8.84
C ARG A 35 -5.78 10.90 -10.03
N GLN A 36 -6.79 10.02 -9.95
CA GLN A 36 -7.79 9.86 -11.00
C GLN A 36 -8.72 11.08 -11.12
N GLN A 37 -8.82 11.91 -10.09
CA GLN A 37 -9.49 13.21 -10.15
C GLN A 37 -8.62 14.26 -10.83
N GLY A 38 -7.30 14.19 -10.66
CA GLY A 38 -6.35 15.08 -11.33
C GLY A 38 -5.57 15.98 -10.38
N GLU A 39 -5.52 15.62 -9.11
CA GLU A 39 -4.53 16.19 -8.20
C GLU A 39 -3.13 16.03 -8.77
N SER A 40 -2.21 16.93 -8.41
CA SER A 40 -0.81 16.80 -8.79
C SER A 40 -0.05 15.89 -7.82
N ALA A 41 1.10 15.37 -8.26
CA ALA A 41 1.95 14.58 -7.37
C ALA A 41 2.43 15.42 -6.18
N GLN A 42 2.71 16.71 -6.42
CA GLN A 42 3.15 17.65 -5.40
C GLN A 42 2.06 17.87 -4.34
N ASP A 43 0.82 18.08 -4.74
CA ASP A 43 -0.29 18.27 -3.80
C ASP A 43 -0.49 17.04 -2.91
N LEU A 44 -0.34 15.83 -3.48
CA LEU A 44 -0.39 14.60 -2.69
C LEU A 44 0.83 14.40 -1.80
N PHE A 45 2.04 14.78 -2.23
CA PHE A 45 3.21 14.77 -1.36
C PHE A 45 3.05 15.71 -0.18
N ASP A 46 2.54 16.92 -0.40
CA ASP A 46 2.31 17.90 0.65
C ASP A 46 1.21 17.44 1.61
N TYR A 47 0.09 16.94 1.08
CA TYR A 47 -0.99 16.36 1.87
C TYR A 47 -0.49 15.22 2.76
N PHE A 48 0.09 14.16 2.19
CA PHE A 48 0.54 12.99 2.95
C PHE A 48 1.80 13.26 3.79
N GLY A 49 2.60 14.27 3.43
CA GLY A 49 3.74 14.75 4.22
C GLY A 49 3.31 15.49 5.48
N SER A 50 2.16 16.18 5.43
CA SER A 50 1.60 16.93 6.55
C SER A 50 0.89 16.07 7.60
N VAL A 51 0.46 14.85 7.25
CA VAL A 51 -0.25 13.94 8.17
C VAL A 51 0.61 13.62 9.39
N ASP A 52 0.03 13.67 10.59
CA ASP A 52 0.71 13.33 11.84
C ASP A 52 0.79 11.81 12.04
N VAL A 53 1.76 11.20 11.37
CA VAL A 53 2.10 9.77 11.48
C VAL A 53 3.61 9.58 11.58
N PRO A 54 4.10 8.43 12.08
CA PRO A 54 5.52 8.15 12.15
C PRO A 54 6.22 8.33 10.79
N LYS A 55 7.48 8.78 10.82
CA LYS A 55 8.29 9.04 9.62
C LYS A 55 8.37 7.83 8.68
N SER A 56 8.40 6.62 9.23
CA SER A 56 8.36 5.36 8.47
C SER A 56 7.07 5.23 7.65
N VAL A 57 5.91 5.55 8.25
CA VAL A 57 4.61 5.54 7.58
C VAL A 57 4.54 6.62 6.49
N LYS A 58 5.02 7.85 6.76
CA LYS A 58 5.12 8.89 5.72
C LYS A 58 5.91 8.41 4.51
N SER A 59 7.06 7.76 4.74
CA SER A 59 7.89 7.26 3.63
C SER A 59 7.17 6.23 2.76
N ILE A 60 6.24 5.46 3.33
CA ILE A 60 5.40 4.53 2.59
C ILE A 60 4.40 5.31 1.72
N TYR A 61 3.72 6.33 2.28
CA TYR A 61 2.79 7.16 1.52
C TYR A 61 3.46 7.84 0.33
N ILE A 62 4.65 8.41 0.53
CA ILE A 62 5.42 9.02 -0.57
C ILE A 62 5.70 8.01 -1.68
N LYS A 63 6.15 6.79 -1.33
CA LYS A 63 6.36 5.73 -2.33
C LYS A 63 5.08 5.31 -3.05
N LEU A 64 3.95 5.28 -2.35
CA LEU A 64 2.65 4.97 -2.96
C LEU A 64 2.23 6.08 -3.94
N VAL A 65 2.44 7.35 -3.60
CA VAL A 65 2.23 8.47 -4.53
C VAL A 65 3.10 8.27 -5.78
N GLU A 66 4.42 8.07 -5.62
CA GLU A 66 5.32 7.82 -6.76
C GLU A 66 4.86 6.65 -7.65
N GLN A 67 4.36 5.56 -7.04
CA GLN A 67 3.85 4.41 -7.78
C GLN A 67 2.55 4.71 -8.52
N ALA A 68 1.62 5.42 -7.88
CA ALA A 68 0.35 5.79 -8.50
C ALA A 68 0.60 6.63 -9.77
N TYR A 69 1.55 7.57 -9.75
CA TYR A 69 1.87 8.41 -10.91
C TYR A 69 2.56 7.68 -12.07
N LYS A 70 3.01 6.45 -11.88
CA LYS A 70 3.52 5.58 -12.97
C LYS A 70 2.39 4.87 -13.73
N LEU A 71 1.17 4.85 -13.19
CA LEU A 71 0.01 4.22 -13.82
C LEU A 71 -0.69 5.22 -14.75
N PRO A 72 -1.56 4.81 -15.70
CA PRO A 72 -2.31 5.75 -16.52
C PRO A 72 -3.47 6.42 -15.74
N LYS A 73 -3.84 7.65 -16.12
CA LYS A 73 -5.11 8.26 -15.73
C LYS A 73 -6.17 7.82 -16.72
N VAL A 74 -7.36 7.48 -16.24
CA VAL A 74 -8.46 7.00 -17.09
C VAL A 74 -9.65 7.95 -16.96
N SER A 75 -10.40 8.13 -18.05
CA SER A 75 -11.54 9.06 -18.10
C SER A 75 -12.86 8.40 -17.72
N ASN A 76 -13.05 7.13 -18.08
CA ASN A 76 -14.24 6.35 -17.78
C ASN A 76 -14.33 6.03 -16.28
N LEU A 77 -15.52 6.20 -15.67
CA LEU A 77 -15.75 6.03 -14.24
C LEU A 77 -15.48 4.59 -13.76
N GLU A 78 -16.02 3.59 -14.46
CA GLU A 78 -15.80 2.17 -14.16
C GLU A 78 -14.30 1.84 -14.16
N TYR A 79 -13.57 2.36 -15.16
CA TYR A 79 -12.12 2.16 -15.21
C TYR A 79 -11.36 2.91 -14.11
N LYS A 80 -11.85 4.05 -13.63
CA LYS A 80 -11.25 4.72 -12.46
C LYS A 80 -11.38 3.84 -11.22
N GLU A 81 -12.57 3.30 -10.97
CA GLU A 81 -12.84 2.42 -9.84
C GLU A 81 -12.01 1.13 -9.93
N MET A 82 -11.92 0.53 -11.11
CA MET A 82 -11.03 -0.62 -11.34
C MET A 82 -9.56 -0.27 -11.06
N ALA A 83 -9.08 0.89 -11.53
CA ALA A 83 -7.70 1.29 -11.32
C ALA A 83 -7.38 1.57 -9.84
N ILE A 84 -8.35 2.09 -9.08
CA ILE A 84 -8.24 2.26 -7.62
C ILE A 84 -8.18 0.88 -6.95
N SER A 85 -9.15 0.01 -7.21
CA SER A 85 -9.22 -1.33 -6.60
C SER A 85 -7.99 -2.20 -6.91
N GLN A 86 -7.50 -2.17 -8.16
CA GLN A 86 -6.29 -2.90 -8.53
C GLN A 86 -5.05 -2.37 -7.80
N PHE A 87 -4.96 -1.05 -7.58
CA PHE A 87 -3.85 -0.45 -6.87
C PHE A 87 -3.89 -0.77 -5.36
N GLU A 88 -5.07 -0.75 -4.77
CA GLU A 88 -5.34 -1.21 -3.40
C GLU A 88 -4.91 -2.66 -3.21
N GLU A 89 -5.44 -3.58 -4.02
CA GLU A 89 -5.20 -5.02 -3.89
C GLU A 89 -3.73 -5.38 -4.17
N ARG A 90 -3.10 -4.72 -5.15
CA ARG A 90 -1.66 -4.87 -5.40
C ARG A 90 -0.83 -4.44 -4.18
N THR A 91 -1.18 -3.31 -3.56
CA THR A 91 -0.47 -2.80 -2.38
C THR A 91 -0.63 -3.75 -1.20
N TYR A 92 -1.84 -4.24 -0.97
CA TYR A 92 -2.14 -5.20 0.09
C TYR A 92 -1.36 -6.51 -0.11
N ALA A 93 -1.38 -7.07 -1.32
CA ALA A 93 -0.68 -8.30 -1.66
C ALA A 93 0.84 -8.18 -1.44
N LEU A 94 1.44 -7.07 -1.90
CA LEU A 94 2.88 -6.80 -1.68
C LEU A 94 3.22 -6.67 -0.20
N CYS A 95 2.37 -6.01 0.58
CA CYS A 95 2.56 -5.90 2.03
C CYS A 95 2.56 -7.28 2.69
N LYS A 96 1.57 -8.13 2.39
CA LYS A 96 1.52 -9.48 2.95
C LYS A 96 2.73 -10.32 2.51
N GLU A 97 3.11 -10.28 1.24
CA GLU A 97 4.26 -11.03 0.73
C GLU A 97 5.57 -10.66 1.43
N GLN A 98 5.76 -9.37 1.75
CA GLN A 98 6.96 -8.91 2.46
C GLN A 98 6.99 -9.32 3.93
N ARG A 99 5.83 -9.48 4.57
CA ARG A 99 5.73 -9.83 6.00
C ARG A 99 5.63 -11.34 6.26
N SER A 100 5.36 -12.14 5.24
CA SER A 100 5.40 -13.60 5.31
C SER A 100 6.80 -14.20 5.04
N LYS A 101 7.81 -13.36 4.78
CA LYS A 101 9.22 -13.74 4.58
C LYS A 101 10.00 -13.54 5.88
#